data_AF-A0A951K261-F1
#
_entry.id   AF-A0A951K261-F1
#
_cell.length_a   1.000
_cell.length_b   1.000
_cell.length_c   1.000
_cell.angle_alpha   90.00
_cell.angle_beta   90.00
_cell.angle_gamma   90.00
#
_symmetry.space_group_name_H-M   'P 1'
#
loop_
_entity.id
_entity.type
_entity.pdbx_description
1 polymer ?
#
loop_
_entity_poly.entity_id
_entity_poly.type
_entity_poly.pdbx_seq_one_letter_code
_entity_poly.pdbx_strand_id
1 'polypeptide(L)' 'MATIQIRDVPDDVHRVHRRRAADAGMSLQEFLLAELIESARTRTPAEVVSEVARQLEVTGGEGFSATSSTELIRIDRDSR' A
#
# COMPACT_ATOMS: atom_id res chain seq x y z
N MET A 1 1.97 -20.63 15.89
CA MET A 1 1.98 -20.21 14.47
C MET A 1 0.59 -20.44 13.91
N ALA A 2 0.06 -19.49 13.12
CA ALA A 2 -1.23 -19.64 12.47
C ALA A 2 -1.04 -20.35 11.12
N THR A 3 -1.97 -21.24 10.76
CA THR A 3 -2.03 -21.87 9.44
C THR A 3 -3.28 -21.36 8.73
N ILE A 4 -3.13 -21.00 7.46
CA ILE A 4 -4.24 -20.53 6.62
C ILE A 4 -4.47 -21.58 5.53
N GLN A 5 -5.71 -22.04 5.39
CA GLN A 5 -6.12 -22.94 4.32
C GLN A 5 -7.05 -22.17 3.38
N ILE A 6 -6.69 -22.09 2.10
CA ILE A 6 -7.50 -21.49 1.04
C ILE A 6 -8.18 -22.63 0.29
N ARG A 7 -9.52 -22.63 0.28
CA ARG A 7 -10.34 -23.64 -0.40
C ARG A 7 -10.83 -23.12 -1.75
N ASP A 8 -11.20 -24.05 -2.62
CA ASP A 8 -11.85 -23.75 -3.91
C ASP A 8 -11.02 -22.83 -4.82
N VAL A 9 -9.69 -22.96 -4.77
CA VAL A 9 -8.79 -22.23 -5.67
C VAL A 9 -8.97 -22.78 -7.09
N PRO A 10 -9.32 -21.94 -8.08
CA PRO A 10 -9.44 -22.37 -9.47
C PRO A 10 -8.13 -23.00 -9.98
N ASP A 11 -8.25 -24.09 -10.76
CA ASP A 11 -7.10 -24.87 -11.24
C ASP A 11 -6.11 -24.04 -12.06
N ASP A 12 -6.62 -23.07 -12.84
CA ASP A 12 -5.81 -22.15 -13.62
C ASP A 12 -4.97 -21.23 -12.73
N VAL A 13 -5.58 -20.67 -11.67
CA VAL A 13 -4.89 -19.86 -10.67
C VAL A 13 -3.82 -20.68 -9.95
N HIS A 14 -4.20 -21.88 -9.49
CA HIS A 14 -3.25 -22.80 -8.84
C HIS A 14 -2.06 -23.09 -9.76
N ARG A 15 -2.29 -23.36 -11.05
CA ARG A 15 -1.24 -23.65 -12.03
C ARG A 15 -0.28 -22.47 -12.23
N VAL A 16 -0.81 -21.24 -12.27
CA VAL A 16 0.01 -20.02 -12.40
C VAL A 16 0.94 -19.86 -11.21
N HIS A 17 0.42 -19.94 -9.98
CA HIS A 17 1.27 -19.78 -8.78
C HIS A 17 2.26 -20.95 -8.63
N ARG A 18 1.87 -22.19 -8.97
CA ARG A 18 2.80 -23.33 -8.97
C ARG A 18 3.97 -23.11 -9.93
N ARG A 19 3.70 -22.61 -11.14
CA ARG A 19 4.76 -22.28 -12.11
C ARG A 19 5.67 -21.18 -11.57
N ARG A 20 5.12 -20.08 -11.06
CA ARG A 20 5.91 -18.97 -10.51
C ARG A 20 6.78 -19.40 -9.32
N ALA A 21 6.25 -20.25 -8.45
CA ALA A 21 7.01 -20.83 -7.35
C ALA A 21 8.20 -21.64 -7.85
N ALA A 22 7.99 -22.50 -8.86
CA ALA A 22 9.06 -23.27 -9.49
C ALA A 22 10.11 -22.37 -10.16
N ASP A 23 9.69 -21.34 -10.88
CA ASP A 23 10.57 -20.35 -11.52
C ASP A 23 11.43 -19.59 -10.47
N ALA A 24 10.89 -19.40 -9.26
CA ALA A 24 11.59 -18.79 -8.12
C ALA A 24 12.41 -19.79 -7.27
N GLY A 25 12.39 -21.09 -7.60
CA GLY A 25 13.07 -22.13 -6.82
C GLY A 25 12.47 -22.36 -5.43
N MET A 26 11.19 -22.02 -5.24
CA MET A 26 10.48 -22.11 -3.96
C MET A 26 9.40 -23.20 -4.01
N SER A 27 9.06 -23.77 -2.85
CA SER A 27 7.80 -24.52 -2.75
C SER A 27 6.62 -23.56 -2.93
N LEU A 28 5.47 -24.09 -3.37
CA LEU A 28 4.25 -23.29 -3.54
C LEU A 28 3.84 -22.59 -2.24
N GLN A 29 4.01 -23.25 -1.10
CA GLN A 29 3.64 -22.70 0.19
C GLN A 29 4.56 -21.54 0.62
N GLU A 30 5.86 -21.66 0.40
CA GLU A 30 6.82 -20.57 0.66
C GLU A 30 6.56 -19.37 -0.25
N PHE A 31 6.31 -19.62 -1.54
CA PHE A 31 6.01 -18.57 -2.51
C PHE A 31 4.74 -17.80 -2.13
N LEU A 32 3.65 -18.49 -1.82
CA LEU A 32 2.39 -17.85 -1.41
C LEU A 32 2.52 -17.12 -0.07
N LEU A 33 3.29 -17.66 0.87
CA LEU A 33 3.57 -16.97 2.13
C LEU A 33 4.33 -15.66 1.89
N ALA A 34 5.32 -15.66 1.01
CA ALA A 34 6.06 -14.46 0.64
C ALA A 34 5.12 -13.42 0.00
N GLU A 35 4.29 -13.81 -0.97
CA GLU A 35 3.29 -12.91 -1.58
C GLU A 35 2.32 -12.33 -0.52
N LEU A 36 1.85 -13.15 0.43
CA LEU A 36 0.97 -12.70 1.52
C LEU A 36 1.66 -11.70 2.46
N ILE A 37 2.93 -11.95 2.82
CA ILE A 37 3.70 -11.05 3.67
C ILE A 37 3.91 -9.71 2.98
N GLU A 38 4.31 -9.72 1.71
CA GLU A 38 4.52 -8.47 0.95
C GLU A 38 3.19 -7.73 0.74
N SER A 39 2.11 -8.44 0.48
CA SER A 39 0.77 -7.85 0.39
C SER A 39 0.30 -7.25 1.72
N ALA A 40 0.65 -7.84 2.85
CA ALA A 40 0.26 -7.31 4.17
C ALA A 40 1.15 -6.13 4.62
N ARG A 41 2.39 -6.07 4.15
CA ARG A 41 3.33 -4.98 4.45
C ARG A 41 3.10 -3.75 3.59
N THR A 42 2.61 -3.94 2.38
CA THR A 42 2.31 -2.85 1.46
C THR A 42 0.95 -2.26 1.82
N ARG A 43 0.90 -1.00 2.25
CA ARG A 43 -0.38 -0.30 2.43
C ARG A 43 -1.11 -0.31 1.10
N THR A 44 -2.36 -0.74 1.10
CA THR A 44 -3.20 -0.67 -0.08
C THR A 44 -3.43 0.81 -0.45
N PRO A 45 -3.63 1.14 -1.73
CA PRO A 45 -3.96 2.51 -2.13
C PRO A 45 -5.17 3.07 -1.38
N ALA A 46 -6.16 2.23 -1.07
CA ALA A 46 -7.33 2.61 -0.30
C ALA A 46 -6.99 2.98 1.16
N GLU A 47 -6.08 2.24 1.79
CA GLU A 47 -5.57 2.59 3.13
C GLU A 47 -4.75 3.87 3.12
N VAL A 48 -3.94 4.10 2.06
CA VAL A 48 -3.21 5.37 1.91
C VAL A 48 -4.18 6.55 1.74
N VAL A 49 -5.21 6.40 0.91
CA VAL A 49 -6.24 7.45 0.73
C VAL A 49 -6.99 7.70 2.04
N SER A 50 -7.35 6.65 2.76
CA SER A 50 -8.06 6.76 4.05
C SER A 50 -7.18 7.41 5.12
N GLU A 51 -5.88 7.09 5.15
CA GLU A 51 -4.90 7.75 6.02
C GLU A 51 -4.80 9.23 5.71
N VAL A 52 -4.65 9.56 4.43
CA VAL A 52 -4.55 10.94 3.95
C VAL A 52 -5.82 11.72 4.28
N ALA A 53 -7.00 11.15 4.05
CA ALA A 53 -8.27 11.79 4.40
C ALA A 53 -8.37 12.07 5.90
N ARG A 54 -8.02 11.10 6.74
CA ARG A 54 -8.01 11.27 8.20
C ARG A 54 -7.02 12.35 8.65
N GLN A 55 -5.84 12.39 8.03
CA GLN A 55 -4.83 13.37 8.34
C GLN A 55 -5.26 14.79 7.91
N LEU A 56 -5.97 14.92 6.79
CA LEU A 56 -6.56 16.18 6.34
C LEU A 56 -7.69 16.67 7.26
N GLU A 57 -8.50 15.76 7.80
CA GLU A 57 -9.54 16.10 8.79
C GLU A 57 -8.94 16.58 10.11
N VAL A 58 -7.86 15.93 10.58
CA VAL A 58 -7.19 16.30 11.84
C VAL A 58 -6.36 17.58 11.71
N THR A 59 -5.72 17.80 10.56
CA THR A 59 -4.81 18.94 10.32
C THR A 59 -5.52 20.12 9.64
N GLY A 60 -6.85 20.20 9.83
CA GLY A 60 -7.76 21.09 9.11
C GLY A 60 -7.14 22.43 8.68
N GLY A 61 -6.99 22.60 7.37
CA GLY A 61 -6.72 23.88 6.72
C GLY A 61 -5.27 24.19 6.33
N GLU A 62 -4.25 23.54 6.90
CA GLU A 62 -2.84 23.89 6.60
C GLU A 62 -2.22 23.08 5.45
N GLY A 63 -2.92 22.03 4.97
CA GLY A 63 -2.44 21.19 3.87
C GLY A 63 -1.24 20.30 4.26
N PHE A 64 -0.65 19.63 3.28
CA PHE A 64 0.45 18.65 3.48
C PHE A 64 1.83 19.28 3.76
N SER A 65 1.91 20.59 3.93
CA SER A 65 3.16 21.33 4.00
C SER A 65 3.31 21.98 5.37
N ALA A 66 4.50 21.89 5.96
CA ALA A 66 4.85 22.63 7.17
C ALA A 66 4.83 24.16 6.98
N THR A 67 4.74 24.62 5.73
CA THR A 67 4.62 26.03 5.37
C THR A 67 3.34 26.26 4.59
N SER A 68 2.51 27.17 5.10
CA SER A 68 1.27 27.60 4.46
C SER A 68 1.57 28.17 3.06
N SER A 69 0.94 27.60 2.02
CA SER A 69 1.10 28.10 0.65
C SER A 69 0.62 29.55 0.51
N THR A 70 -0.35 29.97 1.33
CA THR A 70 -0.80 31.36 1.36
C THR A 70 0.25 32.31 1.91
N GLU A 71 1.04 31.87 2.89
CA GLU A 71 2.18 32.61 3.46
C GLU A 71 3.23 32.88 2.37
N LEU A 72 3.58 31.85 1.59
CA LEU A 72 4.55 31.95 0.50
C LEU A 72 4.08 32.91 -0.60
N ILE A 73 2.79 32.87 -0.95
CA ILE A 73 2.21 33.79 -1.94
C ILE A 73 2.20 35.24 -1.43
N ARG A 74 1.98 35.47 -0.12
CA ARG A 74 2.06 36.81 0.47
C ARG A 74 3.49 37.35 0.42
N ILE A 75 4.48 36.53 0.80
CA ILE A 75 5.90 36.94 0.75
C ILE A 75 6.31 37.36 -0.66
N ASP A 76 5.96 36.59 -1.71
CA ASP A 76 6.28 36.97 -3.10
C ASP A 76 5.59 38.28 -3.52
N ARG A 77 4.34 38.49 -3.09
CA ARG A 77 3.57 39.70 -3.43
C ARG A 77 4.15 40.94 -2.75
N ASP A 78 4.44 40.87 -1.46
CA ASP A 78 4.90 42.01 -0.67
C ASP A 78 6.35 42.40 -0.98
N SER A 79 7.06 41.56 -1.73
CA SER A 79 8.43 41.80 -2.21
C SER A 79 8.49 42.52 -3.57
N ARG A 80 7.36 42.88 -4.18
CA ARG A 80 7.25 43.61 -5.46
C ARG A 80 6.75 45.03 -5.27
#